data_AF-A0A950Z2N7-F1
#
_entry.id   AF-A0A950Z2N7-F1
#
_cell.length_a   1.000
_cell.length_b   1.000
_cell.length_c   1.000
_cell.angle_alpha   90.00
_cell.angle_beta   90.00
_cell.angle_gamma   90.00
#
_symmetry.space_group_name_H-M   'P 1'
#
loop_
_entity.id
_entity.type
_entity.pdbx_description
1 polymer ?
#
loop_
_entity_poly.entity_id
_entity_poly.type
_entity_poly.pdbx_seq_one_letter_code
_entity_poly.pdbx_strand_id
1 'polypeptide(L)'
;MRLISTFDPVRVELLRATLPPPIGWIAVHHWFVVCDDSGRTSRWEVWQNKNAGGTSWAHVHRDLKAPYSGVGGGKAVRVKRWEGKKAERLAAALADSESYPHRHRYRPWPGPNSNTYVRWILRRTGLRCRLGLKAWGQDFPCPCS
;
A
#
# COMPACT_ATOMS: atom_id res chain seq x y z
N MET A 1 -5.31 -28.29 -19.81
CA MET A 1 -4.30 -27.23 -19.66
C MET A 1 -5.03 -25.93 -19.36
N ARG A 2 -5.16 -25.53 -18.09
CA ARG A 2 -5.78 -24.25 -17.74
C ARG A 2 -4.76 -23.15 -18.00
N LEU A 3 -5.06 -22.25 -18.94
CA LEU A 3 -4.33 -21.01 -19.10
C LEU A 3 -4.41 -20.25 -17.78
N ILE A 4 -3.31 -20.23 -17.04
CA ILE A 4 -3.16 -19.34 -15.90
C ILE A 4 -3.10 -17.95 -16.54
N SER A 5 -4.18 -17.18 -16.46
CA SER A 5 -4.16 -15.77 -16.85
C SER A 5 -3.05 -15.13 -16.02
N THR A 6 -1.92 -14.85 -16.67
CA THR A 6 -0.81 -14.14 -16.06
C THR A 6 -1.35 -12.78 -15.65
N PHE A 7 -1.29 -12.49 -14.35
CA PHE A 7 -1.64 -11.17 -13.85
C PHE A 7 -0.50 -10.25 -14.30
N ASP A 8 -0.59 -9.69 -15.49
CA ASP A 8 0.44 -8.85 -16.09
C ASP A 8 0.20 -7.38 -15.68
N PRO A 9 0.91 -6.86 -14.67
CA PRO A 9 0.65 -5.54 -14.11
C PRO A 9 1.09 -4.46 -15.10
N VAL A 10 0.13 -3.78 -15.72
CA VAL A 10 0.42 -2.66 -16.63
C VAL A 10 0.70 -1.36 -15.87
N ARG A 11 0.10 -1.21 -14.68
CA ARG A 11 0.17 0.03 -13.90
C ARG A 11 0.10 -0.21 -12.40
N VAL A 12 0.94 0.50 -11.65
CA VAL A 12 0.81 0.62 -10.19
C VAL A 12 0.68 2.09 -9.81
N GLU A 13 -0.25 2.40 -8.92
CA GLU A 13 -0.49 3.73 -8.40
C GLU A 13 -0.28 3.75 -6.89
N LEU A 14 0.40 4.78 -6.39
CA LEU A 14 0.44 5.11 -4.97
C LEU A 14 -0.59 6.20 -4.72
N LEU A 15 -1.48 5.96 -3.77
CA LEU A 15 -2.51 6.89 -3.35
C LEU A 15 -2.36 7.27 -1.88
N ARG A 16 -3.00 8.38 -1.52
CA ARG A 16 -3.15 8.82 -0.14
C ARG A 16 -4.54 9.39 0.13
N ALA A 17 -4.95 9.38 1.38
CA ALA A 17 -6.10 10.13 1.87
C ALA A 17 -5.84 10.63 3.30
N THR A 18 -6.54 11.69 3.70
CA THR A 18 -6.60 12.16 5.08
C THR A 18 -7.37 11.17 5.95
N LEU A 19 -6.96 11.04 7.20
CA LEU A 19 -7.72 10.32 8.23
C LEU A 19 -8.91 11.16 8.72
N PRO A 20 -9.92 10.55 9.37
CA PRO A 20 -10.98 11.30 10.02
C PRO A 20 -10.42 12.37 10.99
N PRO A 21 -11.10 13.52 11.13
CA PRO A 21 -10.74 14.52 12.13
C PRO A 21 -10.72 13.93 13.56
N PRO A 22 -9.86 14.44 14.47
CA PRO A 22 -8.88 15.52 14.24
C PRO A 22 -7.55 15.02 13.64
N ILE A 23 -7.33 13.70 13.56
CA ILE A 23 -6.05 13.08 13.13
C ILE A 23 -5.68 13.49 11.70
N GLY A 24 -6.69 13.63 10.83
CA GLY A 24 -6.51 14.02 9.42
C GLY A 24 -5.80 15.35 9.18
N TRP A 25 -5.74 16.24 10.17
CA TRP A 25 -5.01 17.51 10.03
C TRP A 25 -3.51 17.31 9.92
N ILE A 26 -2.98 16.28 10.59
CA ILE A 26 -1.54 16.04 10.72
C ILE A 26 -1.07 14.74 10.06
N ALA A 27 -1.97 13.80 9.73
CA ALA A 27 -1.59 12.50 9.20
C ALA A 27 -2.36 12.10 7.93
N VAL A 28 -1.67 11.36 7.05
CA VAL A 28 -2.25 10.72 5.86
C VAL A 28 -2.00 9.23 5.87
N HIS A 29 -2.93 8.49 5.27
CA HIS A 29 -2.84 7.05 5.02
C HIS A 29 -2.46 6.80 3.56
N HIS A 30 -1.44 6.00 3.31
CA HIS A 30 -1.02 5.61 1.95
C HIS A 30 -1.34 4.16 1.64
N TRP A 31 -1.61 3.87 0.37
CA TRP A 31 -1.80 2.51 -0.15
C TRP A 31 -1.43 2.43 -1.63
N PHE A 32 -1.24 1.20 -2.12
CA PHE A 32 -1.02 0.94 -3.54
C PHE A 32 -2.29 0.41 -4.22
N VAL A 33 -2.43 0.69 -5.50
CA VAL A 33 -3.38 0.05 -6.40
C VAL A 33 -2.63 -0.52 -7.59
N VAL A 34 -2.72 -1.81 -7.81
CA VAL A 34 -2.20 -2.50 -9.00
C VAL A 34 -3.35 -2.62 -9.99
N CYS A 35 -3.10 -2.30 -11.25
CA CYS A 35 -4.01 -2.51 -12.36
C CYS A 35 -3.37 -3.50 -13.34
N ASP A 36 -4.10 -4.56 -13.69
CA ASP A 36 -3.68 -5.49 -14.75
C ASP A 36 -4.16 -5.01 -16.13
N ASP A 37 -3.70 -5.72 -17.17
CA ASP A 37 -4.02 -5.48 -18.58
C ASP A 37 -5.53 -5.58 -18.89
N SER A 38 -6.26 -6.43 -18.16
CA SER A 38 -7.71 -6.59 -18.26
C SER A 38 -8.50 -5.46 -17.57
N GLY A 39 -7.81 -4.54 -16.91
CA GLY A 39 -8.40 -3.42 -16.17
C GLY A 39 -8.89 -3.78 -14.76
N ARG A 40 -8.65 -5.01 -14.27
CA ARG A 40 -8.92 -5.35 -12.87
C ARG A 40 -7.92 -4.62 -11.99
N THR A 41 -8.38 -4.28 -10.79
CA THR A 41 -7.57 -3.51 -9.84
C THR A 41 -7.56 -4.17 -8.48
N SER A 42 -6.38 -4.21 -7.87
CA SER A 42 -6.21 -4.67 -6.49
C SER A 42 -5.53 -3.62 -5.63
N ARG A 43 -6.13 -3.34 -4.48
CA ARG A 43 -5.61 -2.43 -3.46
C ARG A 43 -4.76 -3.20 -2.46
N TRP A 44 -3.59 -2.67 -2.13
CA TRP A 44 -2.69 -3.23 -1.13
C TRP A 44 -2.39 -2.19 -0.06
N GLU A 45 -2.62 -2.56 1.19
CA GLU A 45 -2.41 -1.67 2.33
C GLU A 45 -2.11 -2.39 3.63
N VAL A 46 -1.67 -1.60 4.62
CA VAL A 46 -1.65 -2.02 6.03
C VAL A 46 -2.75 -1.28 6.78
N TRP A 47 -3.56 -1.99 7.56
CA TRP A 47 -4.72 -1.47 8.29
C TRP A 47 -4.62 -1.71 9.80
N GLN A 48 -5.25 -0.84 10.61
CA GLN A 48 -5.13 -0.93 12.07
C GLN A 48 -5.70 -2.21 12.67
N ASN A 49 -6.71 -2.81 12.04
CA ASN A 49 -7.33 -4.04 12.49
C ASN A 49 -6.76 -5.23 11.71
N LYS A 50 -6.41 -6.30 12.43
CA LYS A 50 -5.99 -7.56 11.81
C LYS A 50 -7.20 -8.23 11.16
N ASN A 51 -6.98 -8.89 10.01
CA ASN A 51 -7.95 -9.77 9.36
C ASN A 51 -9.34 -9.11 9.17
N ALA A 52 -9.36 -7.85 8.77
CA ALA A 52 -10.56 -7.02 8.70
C ALA A 52 -11.43 -7.26 7.46
N GLY A 53 -10.99 -8.13 6.54
CA GLY A 53 -11.68 -8.43 5.27
C GLY A 53 -10.74 -8.41 4.07
N GLY A 54 -11.28 -8.75 2.90
CA GLY A 54 -10.45 -9.01 1.71
C GLY A 54 -9.57 -10.24 1.91
N THR A 55 -8.44 -10.30 1.20
CA THR A 55 -7.35 -11.25 1.53
C THR A 55 -6.45 -10.58 2.56
N SER A 56 -6.27 -11.19 3.73
CA SER A 56 -5.50 -10.59 4.82
C SER A 56 -4.39 -11.49 5.33
N TRP A 57 -3.28 -10.86 5.74
CA TRP A 57 -2.19 -11.46 6.49
C TRP A 57 -1.92 -10.58 7.73
N ALA A 58 -2.69 -10.81 8.79
CA ALA A 58 -2.74 -9.93 9.96
C ALA A 58 -3.09 -8.48 9.57
N HIS A 59 -2.17 -7.51 9.71
CA HIS A 59 -2.44 -6.11 9.36
C HIS A 59 -2.26 -5.80 7.88
N VAL A 60 -1.67 -6.69 7.08
CA VAL A 60 -1.54 -6.51 5.63
C VAL A 60 -2.82 -6.98 4.97
N HIS A 61 -3.35 -6.19 4.03
CA HIS A 61 -4.57 -6.52 3.32
C HIS A 61 -4.43 -6.28 1.82
N ARG A 62 -5.05 -7.17 1.06
CA ARG A 62 -5.40 -6.99 -0.34
C ARG A 62 -6.92 -6.88 -0.45
N ASP A 63 -7.39 -5.83 -1.10
CA ASP A 63 -8.81 -5.59 -1.41
C ASP A 63 -9.73 -5.47 -0.17
N LEU A 64 -9.21 -4.92 0.93
CA LEU A 64 -10.02 -4.56 2.11
C LEU A 64 -11.06 -3.47 1.82
N LYS A 65 -10.69 -2.49 0.99
CA LYS A 65 -11.56 -1.40 0.54
C LYS A 65 -11.48 -1.28 -0.97
N ALA A 66 -12.45 -0.60 -1.57
CA ALA A 66 -12.40 -0.28 -2.98
C ALA A 66 -11.12 0.54 -3.33
N PRO A 67 -10.54 0.33 -4.53
CA PRO A 67 -9.20 0.80 -4.87
C PRO A 67 -8.98 2.30 -4.69
N TYR A 68 -9.97 3.10 -5.06
CA TYR A 68 -9.90 4.58 -5.04
C TYR A 68 -10.72 5.20 -3.91
N SER A 69 -11.23 4.40 -2.97
CA SER A 69 -11.94 4.92 -1.81
C SER A 69 -10.98 5.46 -0.76
N GLY A 70 -11.33 6.60 -0.17
CA GLY A 70 -10.61 7.14 0.98
C GLY A 70 -10.76 6.30 2.25
N VAL A 71 -10.25 6.84 3.35
CA VAL A 71 -10.23 6.17 4.68
C VAL A 71 -11.10 6.87 5.73
N GLY A 72 -12.06 7.70 5.28
CA GLY A 72 -13.02 8.40 6.13
C GLY A 72 -12.75 9.89 6.31
N GLY A 73 -11.53 10.39 6.02
CA GLY A 73 -11.20 11.81 6.16
C GLY A 73 -11.22 12.64 4.87
N GLY A 74 -11.40 12.00 3.71
CA GLY A 74 -11.34 12.67 2.41
C GLY A 74 -11.24 11.70 1.25
N LYS A 75 -11.25 12.25 0.02
CA LYS A 75 -11.10 11.47 -1.21
C LYS A 75 -9.66 10.96 -1.37
N ALA A 76 -9.50 9.85 -2.11
CA ALA A 76 -8.19 9.38 -2.51
C ALA A 76 -7.53 10.37 -3.47
N VAL A 77 -6.24 10.64 -3.25
CA VAL A 77 -5.41 11.49 -4.09
C VAL A 77 -4.23 10.65 -4.59
N ARG A 78 -4.05 10.61 -5.90
CA ARG A 78 -2.90 9.93 -6.52
C ARG A 78 -1.61 10.70 -6.20
N VAL A 79 -0.63 10.01 -5.62
CA VAL A 79 0.70 10.55 -5.33
C VAL A 79 1.64 10.30 -6.50
N LYS A 80 1.62 9.07 -7.05
CA LYS A 80 2.50 8.68 -8.17
C LYS A 80 1.90 7.51 -8.95
N ARG A 81 2.24 7.44 -10.24
CA ARG A 81 1.92 6.33 -11.15
C ARG A 81 3.22 5.76 -11.71
N TRP A 82 3.30 4.45 -11.81
CA TRP A 82 4.36 3.70 -12.47
C TRP A 82 3.77 2.74 -13.49
N GLU A 83 4.54 2.48 -14.54
CA GLU A 83 4.17 1.62 -15.67
C GLU A 83 5.39 0.78 -16.10
N GLY A 84 5.14 -0.21 -16.96
CA GLY A 84 6.15 -1.12 -17.49
C GLY A 84 6.98 -1.79 -16.39
N LYS A 85 8.30 -1.88 -16.59
CA LYS A 85 9.22 -2.56 -15.65
C LYS A 85 9.17 -2.04 -14.21
N LYS A 86 8.79 -0.77 -13.99
CA LYS A 86 8.62 -0.23 -12.63
C LYS A 86 7.33 -0.74 -11.98
N ALA A 87 6.24 -0.84 -12.74
CA ALA A 87 4.99 -1.44 -12.27
C ALA A 87 5.16 -2.93 -11.99
N GLU A 88 5.83 -3.67 -12.87
CA GLU A 88 6.15 -5.09 -12.67
C GLU A 88 6.90 -5.34 -11.35
N ARG A 89 7.97 -4.57 -11.08
CA ARG A 89 8.73 -4.68 -9.82
C ARG A 89 7.88 -4.38 -8.60
N LEU A 90 7.02 -3.35 -8.67
CA LEU A 90 6.10 -3.02 -7.57
C LEU A 90 5.08 -4.13 -7.34
N ALA A 91 4.43 -4.61 -8.38
CA ALA A 91 3.45 -5.68 -8.28
C ALA A 91 4.07 -6.97 -7.70
N ALA A 92 5.29 -7.33 -8.12
CA ALA A 92 6.01 -8.47 -7.56
C ALA A 92 6.31 -8.28 -6.06
N ALA A 93 6.77 -7.10 -5.64
CA ALA A 93 7.00 -6.80 -4.22
C ALA A 93 5.70 -6.78 -3.39
N LEU A 94 4.59 -6.34 -3.99
CA LEU A 94 3.27 -6.34 -3.36
C LEU A 94 2.71 -7.75 -3.24
N ALA A 95 2.91 -8.62 -4.23
CA ALA A 95 2.48 -10.02 -4.16
C ALA A 95 3.13 -10.77 -2.98
N ASP A 96 4.36 -10.37 -2.59
CA ASP A 96 5.08 -10.88 -1.43
C ASP A 96 4.83 -10.05 -0.15
N SER A 97 3.68 -9.37 -0.03
CA SER A 97 3.41 -8.57 1.18
C SER A 97 3.22 -9.39 2.45
N GLU A 98 2.99 -10.69 2.33
CA GLU A 98 2.97 -11.60 3.48
C GLU A 98 4.33 -11.62 4.22
N SER A 99 5.45 -11.34 3.53
CA SER A 99 6.78 -11.28 4.14
C SER A 99 7.07 -9.97 4.86
N TYR A 100 6.11 -9.04 4.92
CA TYR A 100 6.29 -7.74 5.60
C TYR A 100 6.66 -7.94 7.09
N PRO A 101 7.84 -7.46 7.55
CA PRO A 101 8.35 -7.75 8.90
C PRO A 101 7.41 -7.32 10.03
N HIS A 102 6.63 -6.27 9.81
CA HIS A 102 5.72 -5.72 10.82
C HIS A 102 4.26 -6.15 10.62
N ARG A 103 3.96 -7.18 9.84
CA ARG A 103 2.58 -7.61 9.54
C ARG A 103 1.72 -7.87 10.78
N HIS A 104 2.31 -8.24 11.92
CA HIS A 104 1.61 -8.50 13.19
C HIS A 104 1.57 -7.32 14.17
N ARG A 105 2.16 -6.16 13.82
CA ARG A 105 2.25 -4.97 14.66
C ARG A 105 1.72 -3.74 13.91
N TYR A 106 0.85 -2.99 14.56
CA TYR A 106 0.40 -1.69 14.07
C TYR A 106 0.49 -0.64 15.17
N ARG A 107 1.05 0.53 14.86
CA ARG A 107 1.05 1.71 15.73
C ARG A 107 0.79 2.95 14.88
N PRO A 108 -0.29 3.72 15.14
CA PRO A 108 -0.60 4.93 14.37
C PRO A 108 0.57 5.92 14.33
N TRP A 109 1.27 6.09 15.46
CA TRP A 109 2.45 6.94 15.59
C TRP A 109 3.47 6.33 16.56
N PRO A 110 4.79 6.42 16.30
CA PRO A 110 5.41 6.83 15.04
C PRO A 110 5.48 5.66 14.03
N GLY A 111 4.80 4.54 14.24
CA GLY A 111 4.87 3.35 13.38
C GLY A 111 5.21 2.08 14.15
N PRO A 112 5.15 0.90 13.50
CA PRO A 112 4.90 0.70 12.07
C PRO A 112 3.42 0.89 11.69
N ASN A 113 3.15 1.50 10.53
CA ASN A 113 1.80 1.74 10.00
C ASN A 113 1.78 1.64 8.45
N SER A 114 0.72 2.13 7.81
CA SER A 114 0.58 2.13 6.34
C SER A 114 1.71 2.86 5.61
N ASN A 115 2.24 3.95 6.17
CA ASN A 115 3.35 4.70 5.59
C ASN A 115 4.67 3.94 5.71
N THR A 116 4.88 3.20 6.81
CA THR A 116 6.02 2.28 6.97
C THR A 116 6.01 1.19 5.90
N TYR A 117 4.84 0.59 5.67
CA TYR A 117 4.66 -0.46 4.67
C TYR A 117 4.94 0.05 3.25
N VAL A 118 4.40 1.22 2.89
CA VAL A 118 4.68 1.84 1.59
C VAL A 118 6.18 2.12 1.42
N ARG A 119 6.85 2.62 2.47
CA ARG A 119 8.31 2.84 2.42
C ARG A 119 9.07 1.54 2.21
N TRP A 120 8.66 0.47 2.89
CA TRP A 120 9.28 -0.85 2.76
C TRP A 120 9.16 -1.39 1.32
N ILE A 121 7.98 -1.33 0.70
CA ILE A 121 7.78 -1.71 -0.71
C ILE A 121 8.68 -0.88 -1.65
N LEU A 122 8.73 0.44 -1.46
CA LEU A 122 9.57 1.32 -2.27
C LEU A 122 11.06 0.99 -2.13
N ARG A 123 11.53 0.66 -0.92
CA ARG A 123 12.92 0.23 -0.68
C ARG A 123 13.23 -1.09 -1.37
N ARG A 124 12.38 -2.11 -1.25
CA ARG A 124 12.55 -3.42 -1.91
C ARG A 124 12.64 -3.33 -3.43
N THR A 125 11.98 -2.34 -4.03
CA THR A 125 11.98 -2.13 -5.48
C THR A 125 13.07 -1.19 -5.99
N GLY A 126 13.83 -0.56 -5.08
CA GLY A 126 14.80 0.50 -5.42
C GLY A 126 14.16 1.78 -5.96
N LEU A 127 12.83 1.93 -5.87
CA LEU A 127 12.11 3.07 -6.43
C LEU A 127 12.07 4.23 -5.44
N ARG A 128 12.34 5.45 -5.95
CA ARG A 128 12.26 6.68 -5.16
C ARG A 128 10.91 7.37 -5.33
N CYS A 129 10.27 7.68 -4.21
CA CYS A 129 9.07 8.51 -4.10
C CYS A 129 9.07 9.20 -2.72
N ARG A 130 8.71 10.48 -2.69
CA ARG A 130 8.51 11.25 -1.45
C ARG A 130 7.04 11.13 -1.04
N LEU A 131 6.75 10.68 0.18
CA LEU A 131 5.38 10.55 0.69
C LEU A 131 4.84 11.85 1.32
N GLY A 132 5.73 12.81 1.57
CA GLY A 132 5.41 14.09 2.20
C GLY A 132 5.52 14.07 3.73
N LEU A 133 5.52 15.25 4.35
CA LEU A 133 5.77 15.42 5.79
C LEU A 133 4.67 14.82 6.67
N LYS A 134 3.44 14.74 6.17
CA LYS A 134 2.29 14.16 6.89
C LYS A 134 2.27 12.62 6.88
N ALA A 135 3.21 11.98 6.19
CA ALA A 135 3.33 10.52 6.14
C ALA A 135 4.07 9.99 7.39
N TRP A 136 3.47 10.21 8.56
CA TRP A 136 4.03 9.78 9.83
C TRP A 136 4.31 8.28 9.83
N GLY A 137 5.51 7.90 10.28
CA GLY A 137 6.00 6.53 10.32
C GLY A 137 6.58 5.98 9.04
N GLN A 138 6.67 6.77 7.98
CA GLN A 138 7.40 6.37 6.77
C GLN A 138 8.86 5.97 7.05
N ASP A 139 9.52 6.56 8.06
CA ASP A 139 10.91 6.27 8.39
C ASP A 139 11.07 5.31 9.59
N PHE A 140 9.98 4.66 10.03
CA PHE A 140 10.07 3.64 11.06
C PHE A 140 11.02 2.51 10.61
N PRO A 141 11.93 2.01 11.47
CA PRO A 141 12.88 0.97 11.11
C PRO A 141 12.19 -0.29 10.59
N CYS A 142 12.60 -0.74 9.41
CA CYS A 142 12.14 -1.98 8.80
C CYS A 142 13.33 -2.66 8.13
N PRO A 143 13.66 -3.91 8.48
CA PRO A 143 14.74 -4.63 7.81
C PRO A 143 14.41 -4.78 6.32
N CYS A 144 15.40 -4.52 5.47
CA CYS A 144 15.31 -4.91 4.07
C CYS A 144 15.54 -6.43 4.04
N SER A 145 14.54 -7.17 3.55
CA SER A 145 14.69 -8.58 3.19
C SER A 145 15.69 -8.72 2.05
#